data_AF-R9CDI8-F1
#
_entry.id   AF-R9CDI8-F1
#
_cell.length_a   1.000
_cell.length_b   1.000
_cell.length_c   1.000
_cell.angle_alpha   90.00
_cell.angle_beta   90.00
_cell.angle_gamma   90.00
#
_symmetry.space_group_name_H-M   'P 1'
#
loop_
_entity.id
_entity.type
_entity.pdbx_description
1 polymer ?
#
loop_
_entity_poly.entity_id
_entity_poly.type
_entity_poly.pdbx_seq_one_letter_code
_entity_poly.pdbx_strand_id
1 'polypeptide(L)'
;MLSNLFNNVNIYNKLFTIPDTKILKLSIDKENLSLEESEKKVFSIFEKSSKKVIIKAFSFQPNLNGYGVIIKERKEDLKKGIEKIKLKSEIKFVVDGKDKYIQEELKTYGDVIRVSSVTDLYKNKLISKAYGESKNDVAIYDLMEIVTLGQALNKKEVEILTTIHGNAVDGGKVISIKNGTTYREVFENLKGNYSLLKKVIDGGSINGTPIYDLDLPINENSNGILFLTEKDSPSEEAYSCIRCGKCLRACPEGLNPIKLVELYKMKEKDEFIKFGGEKCIECGLCSFVCPSKIEIAQSIKTAKTFK
;
A
#
# COMPACT_ATOMS: atom_id res chain seq x y z
N MET A 1 -19.93 6.26 8.82
CA MET A 1 -19.58 7.69 8.68
C MET A 1 -18.34 7.95 7.81
N LEU A 2 -17.32 7.06 7.78
CA LEU A 2 -16.18 7.15 6.84
C LEU A 2 -16.50 6.73 5.39
N SER A 3 -17.57 5.94 5.17
CA SER A 3 -17.99 5.47 3.84
C SER A 3 -18.36 6.60 2.86
N ASN A 4 -18.69 7.79 3.37
CA ASN A 4 -19.05 8.96 2.56
C ASN A 4 -17.85 9.86 2.22
N LEU A 5 -16.65 9.63 2.79
CA LEU A 5 -15.47 10.45 2.49
C LEU A 5 -14.96 10.26 1.07
N PHE A 6 -15.25 9.11 0.45
CA PHE A 6 -14.85 8.79 -0.91
C PHE A 6 -15.94 9.10 -1.96
N ASN A 7 -17.13 9.59 -1.56
CA ASN A 7 -18.23 9.82 -2.50
C ASN A 7 -18.10 11.11 -3.32
N ASN A 8 -17.29 12.09 -2.89
CA ASN A 8 -17.03 13.32 -3.67
C ASN A 8 -15.82 13.18 -4.63
N VAL A 9 -15.39 11.95 -4.92
CA VAL A 9 -14.13 11.63 -5.61
C VAL A 9 -14.41 11.11 -7.04
N ASN A 10 -15.31 11.78 -7.77
CA ASN A 10 -15.66 11.34 -9.14
C ASN A 10 -14.49 11.46 -10.14
N ILE A 11 -13.45 12.24 -9.83
CA ILE A 11 -12.27 12.42 -10.69
C ILE A 11 -11.25 11.29 -10.52
N TYR A 12 -11.01 10.78 -9.30
CA TYR A 12 -9.99 9.76 -9.05
C TYR A 12 -10.44 8.33 -9.38
N ASN A 13 -11.77 8.08 -9.45
CA ASN A 13 -12.28 6.73 -9.75
C ASN A 13 -11.87 6.22 -11.15
N LYS A 14 -11.58 7.12 -12.11
CA LYS A 14 -11.07 6.70 -13.43
C LYS A 14 -9.56 6.45 -13.43
N LEU A 15 -8.78 7.30 -12.75
CA LEU A 15 -7.31 7.23 -12.79
C LEU A 15 -6.78 5.88 -12.30
N PHE A 16 -7.42 5.29 -11.30
CA PHE A 16 -7.00 4.03 -10.71
C PHE A 16 -7.74 2.82 -11.28
N THR A 17 -8.19 2.87 -12.53
CA THR A 17 -8.77 1.70 -13.18
C THR A 17 -7.67 0.87 -13.84
N ILE A 18 -7.71 -0.45 -13.65
CA ILE A 18 -6.84 -1.39 -14.37
C ILE A 18 -7.67 -2.05 -15.48
N PRO A 19 -7.64 -1.53 -16.73
CA PRO A 19 -8.29 -2.19 -17.87
C PRO A 19 -7.59 -3.50 -18.26
N ASP A 20 -6.27 -3.57 -18.12
CA ASP A 20 -5.47 -4.73 -18.50
C ASP A 20 -5.58 -5.85 -17.47
N THR A 21 -6.03 -7.03 -17.89
CA THR A 21 -6.18 -8.18 -16.97
C THR A 21 -4.94 -9.08 -16.89
N LYS A 22 -3.81 -8.61 -17.44
CA LYS A 22 -2.54 -9.34 -17.51
C LYS A 22 -1.41 -8.55 -16.89
N ILE A 23 -0.40 -9.26 -16.39
CA ILE A 23 0.85 -8.67 -15.91
C ILE A 23 1.75 -8.38 -17.11
N LEU A 24 2.16 -7.13 -17.27
CA LEU A 24 3.14 -6.74 -18.26
C LEU A 24 4.55 -6.96 -17.70
N LYS A 25 5.28 -7.95 -18.24
CA LYS A 25 6.69 -8.15 -17.89
C LYS A 25 7.55 -7.14 -18.66
N LEU A 26 8.33 -6.34 -17.95
CA LEU A 26 9.28 -5.43 -18.59
C LEU A 26 10.62 -6.15 -18.83
N SER A 27 11.11 -6.09 -20.06
CA SER A 27 12.40 -6.65 -20.43
C SER A 27 13.50 -5.63 -20.16
N ILE A 28 14.11 -5.72 -18.97
CA ILE A 28 15.20 -4.84 -18.54
C ILE A 28 16.41 -5.71 -18.20
N ASP A 29 17.56 -5.38 -18.80
CA ASP A 29 18.81 -6.08 -18.57
C ASP A 29 19.39 -5.71 -17.19
N LYS A 30 19.06 -6.53 -16.19
CA LYS A 30 19.64 -6.46 -14.83
C LYS A 30 20.27 -7.78 -14.46
N GLU A 31 21.40 -7.69 -13.75
CA GLU A 31 21.96 -8.84 -13.05
C GLU A 31 20.99 -9.28 -11.95
N ASN A 32 20.73 -10.58 -11.91
CA ASN A 32 19.82 -11.14 -10.94
C ASN A 32 20.54 -11.21 -9.58
N LEU A 33 19.83 -10.86 -8.51
CA LEU A 33 20.22 -11.28 -7.17
C LEU A 33 20.39 -12.80 -7.15
N SER A 34 21.35 -13.29 -6.35
CA SER A 34 21.47 -14.73 -6.17
C SER A 34 20.19 -15.29 -5.56
N LEU A 35 19.77 -16.48 -6.03
CA LEU A 35 18.60 -17.19 -5.50
C LEU A 35 18.72 -17.41 -3.99
N GLU A 36 19.92 -17.68 -3.49
CA GLU A 36 20.18 -17.92 -2.07
C GLU A 36 19.97 -16.66 -1.20
N GLU A 37 20.40 -15.48 -1.67
CA GLU A 37 20.18 -14.22 -0.94
C GLU A 37 18.71 -13.85 -0.89
N SER A 38 18.00 -14.06 -2.02
CA SER A 38 16.57 -13.81 -2.15
C SER A 38 15.78 -14.74 -1.21
N GLU A 39 16.12 -16.03 -1.19
CA GLU A 39 15.51 -17.02 -0.29
C GLU A 39 15.73 -16.66 1.18
N LYS A 40 16.98 -16.42 1.62
CA LYS A 40 17.28 -16.10 3.02
C LYS A 40 16.49 -14.89 3.51
N LYS A 41 16.44 -13.83 2.69
CA LYS A 41 15.72 -12.59 3.02
C LYS A 41 14.23 -12.86 3.17
N VAL A 42 13.62 -13.53 2.19
CA VAL A 42 12.18 -13.83 2.21
C VAL A 42 11.84 -14.76 3.36
N PHE A 43 12.59 -15.85 3.59
CA PHE A 43 12.31 -16.78 4.68
C PHE A 43 12.41 -16.13 6.06
N SER A 44 13.34 -15.18 6.27
CA SER A 44 13.46 -14.46 7.55
C SER A 44 12.19 -13.71 7.95
N ILE A 45 11.39 -13.25 6.97
CA ILE A 45 10.10 -12.57 7.21
C ILE A 45 9.08 -13.56 7.82
N PHE A 46 9.13 -14.83 7.39
CA PHE A 46 8.17 -15.87 7.78
C PHE A 46 8.66 -16.79 8.91
N GLU A 47 9.88 -16.61 9.41
CA GLU A 47 10.45 -17.42 10.51
C GLU A 47 9.81 -17.12 11.88
N LYS A 48 9.24 -15.93 12.06
CA LYS A 48 8.44 -15.60 13.26
C LYS A 48 7.10 -16.31 13.18
N SER A 49 7.05 -17.55 13.66
CA SER A 49 5.87 -18.40 13.59
C SER A 49 4.78 -17.95 14.57
N SER A 50 3.74 -17.30 14.04
CA SER A 50 2.46 -17.15 14.75
C SER A 50 1.54 -18.32 14.41
N LYS A 51 0.79 -18.82 15.39
CA LYS A 51 -0.17 -19.93 15.17
C LYS A 51 -1.33 -19.52 14.26
N LYS A 52 -1.63 -18.22 14.17
CA LYS A 52 -2.71 -17.64 13.37
C LYS A 52 -2.18 -16.57 12.43
N VAL A 53 -2.63 -16.59 11.19
CA VAL A 53 -2.18 -15.68 10.13
C VAL A 53 -3.36 -15.10 9.37
N ILE A 54 -3.38 -13.77 9.26
CA ILE A 54 -4.25 -13.05 8.33
C ILE A 54 -3.45 -12.76 7.06
N ILE A 55 -4.00 -13.14 5.90
CA ILE A 55 -3.49 -12.69 4.60
C ILE A 55 -4.48 -11.67 4.03
N LYS A 56 -4.04 -10.41 3.89
CA LYS A 56 -4.83 -9.33 3.28
C LYS A 56 -4.64 -9.33 1.77
N ALA A 57 -5.73 -9.23 1.02
CA ALA A 57 -5.69 -9.03 -0.43
C ALA A 57 -6.51 -7.80 -0.86
N PHE A 58 -6.25 -6.67 -0.20
CA PHE A 58 -6.91 -5.39 -0.44
C PHE A 58 -6.11 -4.26 0.23
N SER A 59 -6.36 -3.02 -0.18
CA SER A 59 -5.83 -1.83 0.49
C SER A 59 -6.90 -0.76 0.66
N PHE A 60 -6.74 0.12 1.65
CA PHE A 60 -7.48 1.38 1.68
C PHE A 60 -7.00 2.38 0.61
N GLN A 61 -5.78 2.17 0.06
CA GLN A 61 -5.19 3.00 -0.98
C GLN A 61 -5.83 2.68 -2.34
N PRO A 62 -6.51 3.64 -2.98
CA PRO A 62 -7.25 3.37 -4.21
C PRO A 62 -6.42 2.82 -5.39
N ASN A 63 -5.14 3.18 -5.48
CA ASN A 63 -4.24 2.75 -6.57
C ASN A 63 -3.58 1.38 -6.35
N LEU A 64 -3.65 0.84 -5.12
CA LEU A 64 -3.08 -0.46 -4.78
C LEU A 64 -4.16 -1.54 -4.98
N ASN A 65 -4.53 -1.78 -6.24
CA ASN A 65 -5.68 -2.59 -6.62
C ASN A 65 -5.35 -3.70 -7.62
N GLY A 66 -4.07 -4.05 -7.76
CA GLY A 66 -3.59 -5.09 -8.68
C GLY A 66 -3.81 -6.53 -8.22
N TYR A 67 -4.29 -6.75 -6.99
CA TYR A 67 -4.40 -8.08 -6.37
C TYR A 67 -5.11 -9.11 -7.26
N GLY A 68 -6.22 -8.74 -7.90
CA GLY A 68 -6.97 -9.66 -8.77
C GLY A 68 -6.16 -10.14 -9.97
N VAL A 69 -5.46 -9.23 -10.66
CA VAL A 69 -4.59 -9.57 -11.79
C VAL A 69 -3.45 -10.49 -11.33
N ILE A 70 -2.88 -10.22 -10.15
CA ILE A 70 -1.77 -10.98 -9.59
C ILE A 70 -2.20 -12.38 -9.17
N ILE A 71 -3.33 -12.53 -8.48
CA ILE A 71 -3.89 -13.84 -8.12
C ILE A 71 -4.11 -14.70 -9.37
N LYS A 72 -4.65 -14.09 -10.43
CA LYS A 72 -4.93 -14.76 -11.69
C LYS A 72 -3.66 -15.27 -12.38
N GLU A 73 -2.64 -14.43 -12.50
CA GLU A 73 -1.45 -14.75 -13.29
C GLU A 73 -0.30 -15.40 -12.49
N ARG A 74 -0.33 -15.34 -11.16
CA ARG A 74 0.68 -15.94 -10.26
C ARG A 74 0.07 -16.96 -9.32
N LYS A 75 -0.94 -17.68 -9.80
CA LYS A 75 -1.68 -18.70 -9.04
C LYS A 75 -0.79 -19.78 -8.43
N GLU A 76 0.23 -20.23 -9.16
CA GLU A 76 1.13 -21.28 -8.68
C GLU A 76 2.07 -20.76 -7.57
N ASP A 77 2.58 -19.54 -7.71
CA ASP A 77 3.41 -18.92 -6.67
C ASP A 77 2.57 -18.67 -5.41
N LEU A 78 1.37 -18.08 -5.58
CA LEU A 78 0.43 -17.88 -4.47
C LEU A 78 0.12 -19.20 -3.74
N LYS A 79 -0.22 -20.26 -4.49
CA LYS A 79 -0.53 -21.58 -3.92
C LYS A 79 0.63 -22.09 -3.06
N LYS A 80 1.86 -22.04 -3.59
CA LYS A 80 3.04 -22.55 -2.88
C LYS A 80 3.37 -21.75 -1.62
N GLY A 81 3.23 -20.42 -1.68
CA GLY A 81 3.39 -19.56 -0.51
C GLY A 81 2.35 -19.88 0.58
N ILE A 82 1.09 -20.05 0.21
CA ILE A 82 0.01 -20.43 1.13
C ILE A 82 0.29 -21.80 1.75
N GLU A 83 0.64 -22.80 0.94
CA GLU A 83 0.94 -24.16 1.41
C GLU A 83 2.06 -24.16 2.45
N LYS A 84 3.13 -23.38 2.21
CA LYS A 84 4.24 -23.24 3.16
C LYS A 84 3.79 -22.72 4.52
N ILE A 85 2.93 -21.69 4.54
CA ILE A 85 2.45 -21.08 5.79
C ILE A 85 1.46 -22.00 6.51
N LYS A 86 0.59 -22.70 5.76
CA LYS A 86 -0.37 -23.66 6.32
C LYS A 86 0.27 -24.81 7.09
N LEU A 87 1.53 -25.14 6.83
CA LEU A 87 2.26 -26.17 7.58
C LEU A 87 2.40 -25.84 9.07
N LYS A 88 2.36 -24.56 9.45
CA LYS A 88 2.61 -24.10 10.83
C LYS A 88 1.50 -23.23 11.41
N SER A 89 0.59 -22.74 10.58
CA SER A 89 -0.37 -21.70 10.97
C SER A 89 -1.75 -21.94 10.40
N GLU A 90 -2.78 -21.63 11.19
CA GLU A 90 -4.14 -21.43 10.68
C GLU A 90 -4.18 -20.12 9.89
N ILE A 91 -4.74 -20.15 8.67
CA ILE A 91 -4.81 -18.98 7.78
C ILE A 91 -6.25 -18.55 7.56
N LYS A 92 -6.50 -17.24 7.64
CA LYS A 92 -7.73 -16.61 7.13
C LYS A 92 -7.39 -15.48 6.18
N PHE A 93 -8.10 -15.43 5.06
CA PHE A 93 -7.99 -14.33 4.10
C PHE A 93 -8.92 -13.21 4.50
N VAL A 94 -8.46 -11.96 4.41
CA VAL A 94 -9.29 -10.78 4.60
C VAL A 94 -9.29 -9.96 3.33
N VAL A 95 -10.47 -9.62 2.83
CA VAL A 95 -10.67 -9.00 1.52
C VAL A 95 -11.71 -7.88 1.60
N ASP A 96 -11.69 -6.95 0.64
CA ASP A 96 -12.78 -6.01 0.48
C ASP A 96 -14.05 -6.77 0.07
N GLY A 97 -15.13 -6.57 0.82
CA GLY A 97 -16.44 -7.15 0.55
C GLY A 97 -17.02 -6.79 -0.82
N LYS A 98 -16.51 -5.73 -1.48
CA LYS A 98 -16.89 -5.36 -2.84
C LYS A 98 -16.19 -6.17 -3.93
N ASP A 99 -15.02 -6.74 -3.66
CA ASP A 99 -14.25 -7.50 -4.65
C ASP A 99 -14.69 -8.96 -4.68
N LYS A 100 -15.71 -9.26 -5.50
CA LYS A 100 -16.26 -10.61 -5.63
C LYS A 100 -15.28 -11.60 -6.24
N TYR A 101 -14.42 -11.15 -7.15
CA TYR A 101 -13.47 -12.04 -7.84
C TYR A 101 -12.43 -12.58 -6.85
N ILE A 102 -11.76 -11.69 -6.11
CA ILE A 102 -10.76 -12.08 -5.12
C ILE A 102 -11.38 -12.97 -4.03
N GLN A 103 -12.62 -12.66 -3.62
CA GLN A 103 -13.37 -13.49 -2.67
C GLN A 103 -13.53 -14.94 -3.16
N GLU A 104 -13.99 -15.15 -4.39
CA GLU A 104 -14.22 -16.51 -4.89
C GLU A 104 -12.91 -17.25 -5.13
N GLU A 105 -11.87 -16.60 -5.66
CA GLU A 105 -10.56 -17.25 -5.85
C GLU A 105 -9.93 -17.67 -4.51
N LEU A 106 -9.91 -16.79 -3.50
CA LEU A 106 -9.27 -17.08 -2.23
C LEU A 106 -10.02 -18.11 -1.37
N LYS A 107 -11.34 -18.26 -1.57
CA LYS A 107 -12.13 -19.33 -0.92
C LYS A 107 -11.61 -20.72 -1.25
N THR A 108 -11.02 -20.90 -2.44
CA THR A 108 -10.42 -22.20 -2.82
C THR A 108 -9.21 -22.56 -1.95
N TYR A 109 -8.61 -21.57 -1.27
CA TYR A 109 -7.47 -21.76 -0.39
C TYR A 109 -7.83 -21.69 1.10
N GLY A 110 -9.01 -21.27 1.51
CA GLY A 110 -9.40 -21.23 2.93
C GLY A 110 -10.50 -20.22 3.24
N ASP A 111 -10.71 -19.96 4.52
CA ASP A 111 -11.76 -19.05 4.98
C ASP A 111 -11.51 -17.61 4.51
N VAL A 112 -12.54 -16.98 3.94
CA VAL A 112 -12.51 -15.59 3.48
C VAL A 112 -13.42 -14.72 4.33
N ILE A 113 -12.83 -13.70 4.94
CA ILE A 113 -13.49 -12.72 5.79
C ILE A 113 -13.63 -11.41 5.03
N ARG A 114 -14.87 -10.94 4.92
CA ARG A 114 -15.20 -9.71 4.19
C ARG A 114 -15.19 -8.51 5.12
N VAL A 115 -14.53 -7.44 4.70
CA VAL A 115 -14.50 -6.16 5.41
C VAL A 115 -14.67 -5.00 4.44
N SER A 116 -14.92 -3.78 4.94
CA SER A 116 -14.78 -2.58 4.10
C SER A 116 -13.30 -2.22 3.92
N SER A 117 -12.89 -1.67 2.77
CA SER A 117 -11.50 -1.23 2.49
C SER A 117 -10.85 -0.44 3.62
N VAL A 118 -11.58 0.50 4.23
CA VAL A 118 -11.05 1.32 5.36
C VAL A 118 -10.64 0.50 6.58
N THR A 119 -11.07 -0.77 6.71
CA THR A 119 -10.68 -1.66 7.80
C THR A 119 -9.19 -2.01 7.75
N ASP A 120 -8.55 -1.86 6.59
CA ASP A 120 -7.10 -2.02 6.40
C ASP A 120 -6.30 -1.18 7.41
N LEU A 121 -6.83 -0.01 7.79
CA LEU A 121 -6.22 0.90 8.76
C LEU A 121 -6.37 0.48 10.23
N TYR A 122 -7.14 -0.57 10.53
CA TYR A 122 -7.53 -0.93 11.90
C TYR A 122 -7.12 -2.36 12.21
N LYS A 123 -5.84 -2.56 12.56
CA LYS A 123 -5.24 -3.88 12.89
C LYS A 123 -6.11 -4.70 13.86
N ASN A 124 -6.52 -4.10 14.97
CA ASN A 124 -7.34 -4.79 15.98
C ASN A 124 -8.71 -5.22 15.44
N LYS A 125 -9.28 -4.44 14.51
CA LYS A 125 -10.57 -4.76 13.89
C LYS A 125 -10.42 -5.89 12.87
N LEU A 126 -9.32 -5.95 12.13
CA LEU A 126 -9.00 -7.08 11.25
C LEU A 126 -8.87 -8.37 12.07
N ILE A 127 -8.10 -8.35 13.15
CA ILE A 127 -7.93 -9.49 14.05
C ILE A 127 -9.27 -9.93 14.64
N SER A 128 -10.04 -8.99 15.18
CA SER A 128 -11.38 -9.25 15.73
C SER A 128 -12.32 -9.89 14.71
N LYS A 129 -12.30 -9.43 13.46
CA LYS A 129 -13.15 -9.98 12.39
C LYS A 129 -12.71 -11.37 11.94
N ALA A 130 -11.41 -11.65 11.93
CA ALA A 130 -10.89 -12.95 11.48
C ALA A 130 -10.94 -14.03 12.57
N TYR A 131 -10.52 -13.69 13.78
CA TYR A 131 -10.26 -14.65 14.86
C TYR A 131 -11.00 -14.36 16.17
N GLY A 132 -11.92 -13.38 16.18
CA GLY A 132 -12.63 -12.97 17.39
C GLY A 132 -11.74 -12.16 18.34
N GLU A 133 -12.15 -12.04 19.61
CA GLU A 133 -11.46 -11.20 20.60
C GLU A 133 -10.11 -11.75 21.09
N SER A 134 -9.70 -12.94 20.61
CA SER A 134 -8.39 -13.53 20.91
C SER A 134 -7.29 -12.80 20.14
N LYS A 135 -6.73 -11.75 20.76
CA LYS A 135 -5.76 -10.81 20.15
C LYS A 135 -4.31 -11.30 20.12
N ASN A 136 -3.98 -12.36 20.85
CA ASN A 136 -2.59 -12.78 21.03
C ASN A 136 -2.16 -13.72 19.89
N ASP A 137 -0.95 -13.46 19.37
CA ASP A 137 -0.26 -14.30 18.39
C ASP A 137 -0.93 -14.40 17.00
N VAL A 138 -1.35 -13.25 16.43
CA VAL A 138 -1.82 -13.16 15.04
C VAL A 138 -0.84 -12.32 14.21
N ALA A 139 -0.22 -12.95 13.21
CA ALA A 139 0.54 -12.24 12.17
C ALA A 139 -0.40 -11.76 11.06
N ILE A 140 -0.09 -10.63 10.45
CA ILE A 140 -0.82 -10.10 9.30
C ILE A 140 0.19 -9.88 8.19
N TYR A 141 -0.02 -10.55 7.06
CA TYR A 141 0.75 -10.38 5.85
C TYR A 141 -0.14 -9.83 4.74
N ASP A 142 0.47 -9.09 3.84
CA ASP A 142 -0.10 -8.75 2.55
C ASP A 142 0.05 -9.93 1.57
N LEU A 143 -0.91 -10.10 0.67
CA LEU A 143 -0.88 -11.16 -0.35
C LEU A 143 0.41 -11.11 -1.18
N MET A 144 0.95 -9.92 -1.43
CA MET A 144 2.19 -9.73 -2.19
C MET A 144 3.38 -10.43 -1.54
N GLU A 145 3.44 -10.42 -0.21
CA GLU A 145 4.49 -11.12 0.55
C GLU A 145 4.36 -12.65 0.37
N ILE A 146 3.13 -13.16 0.28
CA ILE A 146 2.85 -14.59 0.10
C ILE A 146 3.22 -15.03 -1.32
N VAL A 147 2.92 -14.21 -2.32
CA VAL A 147 3.33 -14.46 -3.71
C VAL A 147 4.85 -14.46 -3.82
N THR A 148 5.53 -13.50 -3.19
CA THR A 148 7.00 -13.40 -3.12
C THR A 148 7.62 -14.66 -2.50
N LEU A 149 7.07 -15.15 -1.39
CA LEU A 149 7.45 -16.44 -0.79
C LEU A 149 7.28 -17.61 -1.76
N GLY A 150 6.16 -17.63 -2.47
CA GLY A 150 5.86 -18.62 -3.50
C GLY A 150 6.90 -18.68 -4.62
N GLN A 151 7.29 -17.52 -5.14
CA GLN A 151 8.32 -17.39 -6.18
C GLN A 151 9.66 -17.97 -5.71
N ALA A 152 10.09 -17.56 -4.51
CA ALA A 152 11.33 -18.06 -3.90
C ALA A 152 11.29 -19.59 -3.72
N LEU A 153 10.20 -20.14 -3.19
CA LEU A 153 10.01 -21.60 -3.05
C LEU A 153 9.97 -22.34 -4.37
N ASN A 154 9.55 -21.69 -5.46
CA ASN A 154 9.58 -22.25 -6.81
C ASN A 154 10.97 -22.18 -7.45
N LYS A 155 11.99 -21.71 -6.73
CA LYS A 155 13.34 -21.45 -7.25
C LYS A 155 13.29 -20.60 -8.52
N LYS A 156 12.29 -19.71 -8.58
CA LYS A 156 12.17 -18.70 -9.63
C LYS A 156 12.94 -17.47 -9.19
N GLU A 157 13.30 -16.66 -10.19
CA GLU A 157 13.69 -15.28 -9.94
C GLU A 157 12.55 -14.55 -9.22
N VAL A 158 12.88 -13.84 -8.13
CA VAL A 158 11.90 -13.05 -7.37
C VAL A 158 11.67 -11.74 -8.11
N GLU A 159 10.56 -11.67 -8.85
CA GLU A 159 10.10 -10.45 -9.51
C GLU A 159 9.34 -9.56 -8.53
N ILE A 160 9.49 -8.25 -8.71
CA ILE A 160 8.69 -7.23 -8.05
C ILE A 160 7.43 -7.01 -8.89
N LEU A 161 6.28 -7.19 -8.26
CA LEU A 161 4.97 -7.00 -8.86
C LEU A 161 4.36 -5.71 -8.33
N THR A 162 4.07 -4.76 -9.22
CA THR A 162 3.62 -3.42 -8.80
C THR A 162 2.54 -2.88 -9.74
N THR A 163 1.57 -2.11 -9.22
CA THR A 163 0.60 -1.40 -10.05
C THR A 163 1.19 -0.10 -10.56
N ILE A 164 1.03 0.20 -11.85
CA ILE A 164 1.43 1.49 -12.42
C ILE A 164 0.19 2.30 -12.78
N HIS A 165 0.13 3.54 -12.33
CA HIS A 165 -0.90 4.51 -12.70
C HIS A 165 -0.29 5.89 -12.98
N GLY A 166 -1.13 6.82 -13.40
CA GLY A 166 -0.73 8.19 -13.75
C GLY A 166 -0.70 8.43 -15.26
N ASN A 167 -0.99 9.66 -15.68
CA ASN A 167 -1.13 10.00 -17.10
C ASN A 167 0.20 10.38 -17.77
N ALA A 168 1.33 10.31 -17.07
CA ALA A 168 2.64 10.57 -17.66
C ALA A 168 3.22 9.33 -18.36
N VAL A 169 2.59 8.16 -18.22
CA VAL A 169 2.97 6.86 -18.81
C VAL A 169 1.73 6.12 -19.34
N ASP A 170 1.92 5.03 -20.07
CA ASP A 170 0.89 4.02 -20.30
C ASP A 170 0.62 3.24 -18.99
N GLY A 171 -0.17 3.85 -18.10
CA GLY A 171 -0.55 3.30 -16.79
C GLY A 171 -1.78 2.38 -16.82
N GLY A 172 -2.37 2.13 -15.66
CA GLY A 172 -3.56 1.29 -15.50
C GLY A 172 -3.25 -0.21 -15.63
N LYS A 173 -2.09 -0.65 -15.15
CA LYS A 173 -1.67 -2.06 -15.28
C LYS A 173 -0.82 -2.54 -14.12
N VAL A 174 -0.72 -3.86 -14.01
CA VAL A 174 0.28 -4.51 -13.16
C VAL A 174 1.49 -4.83 -14.01
N ILE A 175 2.68 -4.50 -13.52
CA ILE A 175 3.94 -4.88 -14.16
C ILE A 175 4.71 -5.89 -13.31
N SER A 176 5.57 -6.66 -13.98
CA SER A 176 6.62 -7.47 -13.38
C SER A 176 7.98 -6.89 -13.77
N ILE A 177 8.82 -6.62 -12.78
CA ILE A 177 10.17 -6.09 -12.95
C ILE A 177 11.16 -6.86 -12.09
N LYS A 178 12.45 -6.73 -12.42
CA LYS A 178 13.54 -7.34 -11.67
C LYS A 178 13.95 -6.45 -10.51
N ASN A 179 14.61 -7.04 -9.51
CA ASN A 179 15.27 -6.24 -8.50
C ASN A 179 16.35 -5.33 -9.12
N GLY A 180 16.49 -4.11 -8.61
CA GLY A 180 17.42 -3.11 -9.15
C GLY A 180 16.93 -2.39 -10.40
N THR A 181 15.73 -2.72 -10.91
CA THR A 181 15.04 -1.87 -11.88
C THR A 181 14.75 -0.50 -11.27
N THR A 182 15.06 0.56 -12.02
CA THR A 182 14.89 1.96 -11.60
C THR A 182 13.54 2.53 -12.02
N TYR A 183 13.14 3.65 -11.41
CA TYR A 183 11.91 4.35 -11.82
C TYR A 183 12.02 4.87 -13.26
N ARG A 184 13.21 5.29 -13.72
CA ARG A 184 13.46 5.73 -15.09
C ARG A 184 13.21 4.61 -16.09
N GLU A 185 13.77 3.43 -15.83
CA GLU A 185 13.62 2.29 -16.75
C GLU A 185 12.14 1.90 -16.89
N VAL A 186 11.38 1.87 -15.80
CA VAL A 186 9.92 1.65 -15.84
C VAL A 186 9.22 2.75 -16.64
N PHE A 187 9.54 4.02 -16.36
CA PHE A 187 8.95 5.17 -17.03
C PHE A 187 9.14 5.09 -18.55
N GLU A 188 10.36 4.84 -19.01
CA GLU A 188 10.70 4.78 -20.44
C GLU A 188 10.09 3.56 -21.14
N ASN A 189 10.11 2.39 -20.49
CA ASN A 189 9.48 1.18 -21.02
C ASN A 189 7.95 1.31 -21.16
N LEU A 190 7.33 2.15 -20.35
CA LEU A 190 5.90 2.46 -20.41
C LEU A 190 5.60 3.73 -21.22
N LYS A 191 6.49 4.08 -22.16
CA LYS A 191 6.33 5.21 -23.09
C LYS A 191 6.13 6.55 -22.36
N GLY A 192 6.87 6.72 -21.27
CA GLY A 192 6.79 7.89 -20.42
C GLY A 192 7.05 9.19 -21.17
N ASN A 193 6.26 10.21 -20.86
CA ASN A 193 6.36 11.53 -21.44
C ASN A 193 7.00 12.52 -20.45
N TYR A 194 8.31 12.77 -20.60
CA TYR A 194 9.07 13.67 -19.73
C TYR A 194 8.49 15.10 -19.67
N SER A 195 7.85 15.58 -20.75
CA SER A 195 7.25 16.92 -20.76
C SER A 195 5.98 17.02 -19.90
N LEU A 196 5.32 15.88 -19.67
CA LEU A 196 4.10 15.80 -18.87
C LEU A 196 4.37 15.39 -17.42
N LEU A 197 5.49 14.71 -17.15
CA LEU A 197 5.82 14.21 -15.82
C LEU A 197 6.01 15.36 -14.83
N LYS A 198 5.23 15.36 -13.75
CA LYS A 198 5.31 16.34 -12.66
C LYS A 198 5.72 15.74 -11.33
N LYS A 199 5.24 14.54 -11.03
CA LYS A 199 5.51 13.90 -9.74
C LYS A 199 5.56 12.39 -9.90
N VAL A 200 6.52 11.77 -9.24
CA VAL A 200 6.56 10.31 -9.05
C VAL A 200 6.29 10.00 -7.59
N ILE A 201 5.42 9.03 -7.33
CA ILE A 201 5.10 8.55 -5.98
C ILE A 201 5.23 7.03 -5.97
N ASP A 202 5.97 6.50 -5.01
CA ASP A 202 6.04 5.07 -4.71
C ASP A 202 5.08 4.74 -3.53
N GLY A 203 4.24 3.74 -3.72
CA GLY A 203 3.24 3.27 -2.77
C GLY A 203 1.83 3.82 -3.04
N GLY A 204 1.11 4.14 -1.96
CA GLY A 204 -0.29 4.56 -2.03
C GLY A 204 -0.50 6.00 -2.49
N SER A 205 -1.64 6.30 -3.12
CA SER A 205 -1.98 7.65 -3.59
C SER A 205 -2.23 8.67 -2.47
N ILE A 206 -2.47 8.21 -1.23
CA ILE A 206 -2.72 9.09 -0.08
C ILE A 206 -1.45 9.32 0.75
N ASN A 207 -0.62 8.30 0.95
CA ASN A 207 0.54 8.35 1.86
C ASN A 207 1.85 7.80 1.27
N GLY A 208 1.91 7.63 -0.05
CA GLY A 208 3.10 7.19 -0.76
C GLY A 208 4.26 8.18 -0.63
N THR A 209 5.44 7.70 -0.95
CA THR A 209 6.70 8.44 -0.85
C THR A 209 7.00 9.15 -2.16
N PRO A 210 7.21 10.48 -2.17
CA PRO A 210 7.63 11.18 -3.37
C PRO A 210 9.04 10.73 -3.78
N ILE A 211 9.23 10.47 -5.07
CA ILE A 211 10.51 10.12 -5.68
C ILE A 211 11.03 11.33 -6.45
N TYR A 212 12.23 11.78 -6.10
CA TYR A 212 12.88 12.95 -6.68
C TYR A 212 13.99 12.61 -7.68
N ASP A 213 14.48 11.37 -7.62
CA ASP A 213 15.52 10.85 -8.51
C ASP A 213 15.00 9.56 -9.15
N LEU A 214 14.89 9.57 -10.49
CA LEU A 214 14.36 8.44 -11.24
C LEU A 214 15.39 7.31 -11.41
N ASP A 215 16.67 7.59 -11.17
CA ASP A 215 17.76 6.61 -11.29
C ASP A 215 17.91 5.75 -10.03
N LEU A 216 17.12 6.04 -8.98
CA LEU A 216 17.02 5.17 -7.81
C LEU A 216 16.37 3.83 -8.17
N PRO A 217 16.85 2.71 -7.60
CA PRO A 217 16.19 1.42 -7.74
C PRO A 217 14.83 1.43 -7.02
N ILE A 218 13.84 0.79 -7.64
CA ILE A 218 12.53 0.58 -7.05
C ILE A 218 12.67 -0.35 -5.84
N ASN A 219 11.93 -0.02 -4.77
CA ASN A 219 11.91 -0.86 -3.58
C ASN A 219 11.26 -2.21 -3.88
N GLU A 220 11.85 -3.29 -3.35
CA GLU A 220 11.34 -4.66 -3.51
C GLU A 220 9.90 -4.86 -3.00
N ASN A 221 9.45 -4.04 -2.06
CA ASN A 221 8.10 -4.07 -1.49
C ASN A 221 7.18 -3.00 -2.11
N SER A 222 7.57 -2.40 -3.24
CA SER A 222 6.74 -1.43 -3.96
C SER A 222 5.53 -2.14 -4.56
N ASN A 223 4.35 -1.85 -4.01
CA ASN A 223 3.09 -2.43 -4.46
C ASN A 223 2.34 -1.52 -5.46
N GLY A 224 2.80 -0.29 -5.66
CA GLY A 224 2.27 0.62 -6.67
C GLY A 224 3.16 1.83 -6.91
N ILE A 225 3.17 2.35 -8.13
CA ILE A 225 3.92 3.54 -8.53
C ILE A 225 3.00 4.45 -9.35
N LEU A 226 3.08 5.75 -9.08
CA LEU A 226 2.31 6.79 -9.76
C LEU A 226 3.25 7.71 -10.53
N PHE A 227 3.09 7.79 -11.85
CA PHE A 227 3.76 8.76 -12.72
C PHE A 227 2.76 9.86 -13.12
N LEU A 228 2.68 10.89 -12.29
CA LEU A 228 1.61 11.88 -12.31
C LEU A 228 1.96 13.09 -13.16
N THR A 229 0.96 13.58 -13.89
CA THR A 229 0.96 14.87 -14.59
C THR A 229 0.33 15.96 -13.72
N GLU A 230 0.39 17.22 -14.17
CA GLU A 230 -0.31 18.34 -13.51
C GLU A 230 -1.81 18.09 -13.38
N LYS A 231 -2.43 17.38 -14.32
CA LYS A 231 -3.87 17.07 -14.28
C LYS A 231 -4.21 16.04 -13.20
N ASP A 232 -3.27 15.16 -12.86
CA ASP A 232 -3.49 14.08 -11.90
C ASP A 232 -3.31 14.55 -10.45
N SER A 233 -2.41 15.51 -10.26
CA SER A 233 -2.08 16.10 -8.97
C SER A 233 -1.86 17.61 -9.14
N PRO A 234 -2.92 18.38 -9.39
CA PRO A 234 -2.80 19.82 -9.57
C PRO A 234 -2.24 20.46 -8.31
N SER A 235 -1.35 21.45 -8.49
CA SER A 235 -0.92 22.29 -7.38
C SER A 235 -2.12 23.02 -6.79
N GLU A 236 -2.47 22.72 -5.54
CA GLU A 236 -3.53 23.40 -4.81
C GLU A 236 -2.91 24.24 -3.68
N GLU A 237 -3.35 25.49 -3.57
CA GLU A 237 -2.94 26.35 -2.46
C GLU A 237 -3.56 25.85 -1.14
N ALA A 238 -2.73 25.77 -0.10
CA ALA A 238 -3.19 25.49 1.24
C ALA A 238 -3.78 26.75 1.88
N TYR A 239 -4.96 26.62 2.47
CA TYR A 239 -5.63 27.70 3.18
C TYR A 239 -5.50 27.52 4.70
N SER A 240 -5.85 28.58 5.43
CA SER A 240 -5.95 28.53 6.89
C SER A 240 -6.95 27.48 7.37
N CYS A 241 -6.67 26.88 8.52
CA CYS A 241 -7.54 25.89 9.14
C CYS A 241 -8.88 26.52 9.57
N ILE A 242 -9.98 26.00 9.02
CA ILE A 242 -11.35 26.44 9.37
C ILE A 242 -11.97 25.68 10.55
N ARG A 243 -11.18 24.89 11.28
CA ARG A 243 -11.59 24.14 12.49
C ARG A 243 -12.81 23.21 12.30
N CYS A 244 -13.00 22.63 11.11
CA CYS A 244 -14.17 21.79 10.79
C CYS A 244 -14.18 20.38 11.45
N GLY A 245 -13.09 19.98 12.09
CA GLY A 245 -12.95 18.69 12.79
C GLY A 245 -12.96 17.44 11.90
N LYS A 246 -12.90 17.55 10.56
CA LYS A 246 -12.89 16.39 9.66
C LYS A 246 -11.68 15.48 9.88
N CYS A 247 -10.50 16.06 10.09
CA CYS A 247 -9.26 15.32 10.37
C CYS A 247 -9.33 14.51 11.69
N LEU A 248 -9.97 15.05 12.73
CA LEU A 248 -10.21 14.35 14.00
C LEU A 248 -11.10 13.12 13.77
N ARG A 249 -12.22 13.29 13.05
CA ARG A 249 -13.16 12.19 12.75
C ARG A 249 -12.58 11.12 11.83
N ALA A 250 -11.60 11.47 11.00
CA ALA A 250 -11.00 10.56 10.04
C ALA A 250 -9.80 9.78 10.59
N CYS A 251 -9.22 10.18 11.74
CA CYS A 251 -8.03 9.56 12.28
C CYS A 251 -8.35 8.15 12.85
N PRO A 252 -7.70 7.08 12.34
CA PRO A 252 -7.95 5.72 12.84
C PRO A 252 -7.45 5.51 14.26
N GLU A 253 -6.44 6.28 14.68
CA GLU A 253 -5.84 6.25 16.02
C GLU A 253 -6.53 7.19 17.02
N GLY A 254 -7.61 7.88 16.60
CA GLY A 254 -8.34 8.82 17.45
C GLY A 254 -7.54 10.06 17.90
N LEU A 255 -6.45 10.38 17.19
CA LEU A 255 -5.61 11.55 17.48
C LEU A 255 -6.31 12.85 17.06
N ASN A 256 -5.87 13.98 17.63
CA ASN A 256 -6.20 15.32 17.14
C ASN A 256 -5.07 15.84 16.22
N PRO A 257 -5.18 15.68 14.89
CA PRO A 257 -4.03 15.86 14.01
C PRO A 257 -3.61 17.34 13.89
N ILE A 258 -4.55 18.27 13.92
CA ILE A 258 -4.23 19.70 13.84
C ILE A 258 -3.52 20.18 15.10
N LYS A 259 -3.93 19.70 16.29
CA LYS A 259 -3.23 20.02 17.53
C LYS A 259 -1.77 19.54 17.49
N LEU A 260 -1.52 18.34 16.95
CA LEU A 260 -0.16 17.83 16.77
C LEU A 260 0.68 18.71 15.83
N VAL A 261 0.08 19.22 14.74
CA VAL A 261 0.76 20.18 13.85
C VAL A 261 1.06 21.50 14.55
N GLU A 262 0.15 22.03 15.37
CA GLU A 262 0.38 23.24 16.16
C GLU A 262 1.55 23.05 17.15
N LEU A 263 1.55 21.94 17.89
CA LEU A 263 2.61 21.61 18.84
C LEU A 263 3.97 21.47 18.15
N TYR A 264 4.00 20.82 16.98
CA TYR A 264 5.20 20.75 16.15
C TYR A 264 5.70 22.13 15.72
N LYS A 265 4.82 23.01 15.24
CA LYS A 265 5.18 24.38 14.84
C LYS A 265 5.71 25.21 16.01
N MET A 266 5.20 24.98 17.22
CA MET A 266 5.67 25.60 18.46
C MET A 266 6.95 24.96 19.01
N LYS A 267 7.44 23.87 18.41
CA LYS A 267 8.56 23.05 18.90
C LYS A 267 8.33 22.46 20.30
N GLU A 268 7.07 22.21 20.66
CA GLU A 268 6.64 21.68 21.96
C GLU A 268 6.64 20.14 21.93
N LYS A 269 7.84 19.54 22.03
CA LYS A 269 8.04 18.09 21.88
C LYS A 269 7.32 17.26 22.95
N ASP A 270 7.46 17.64 24.22
CA ASP A 270 6.89 16.87 25.33
C ASP A 270 5.36 16.82 25.24
N GLU A 271 4.74 17.95 24.89
CA GLU A 271 3.30 18.02 24.65
C GLU A 271 2.90 17.24 23.39
N PHE A 272 3.71 17.23 22.31
CA PHE A 272 3.43 16.40 21.13
C PHE A 272 3.35 14.91 21.48
N ILE A 273 4.29 14.42 22.29
CA ILE A 273 4.30 13.03 22.77
C ILE A 273 3.10 12.77 23.68
N LYS A 274 2.81 13.67 24.62
CA LYS A 274 1.67 13.58 25.54
C LYS A 274 0.32 13.56 24.81
N PHE A 275 0.19 14.28 23.70
CA PHE A 275 -0.97 14.23 22.81
C PHE A 275 -1.00 13.01 21.88
N GLY A 276 -0.05 12.08 22.03
CA GLY A 276 -0.02 10.81 21.32
C GLY A 276 0.57 10.88 19.91
N GLY A 277 1.38 11.89 19.60
CA GLY A 277 1.94 12.06 18.26
C GLY A 277 2.73 10.85 17.74
N GLU A 278 3.37 10.09 18.65
CA GLU A 278 4.09 8.86 18.31
C GLU A 278 3.18 7.71 17.86
N LYS A 279 1.91 7.73 18.26
CA LYS A 279 0.91 6.71 17.85
C LYS A 279 0.47 6.89 16.41
N CYS A 280 0.80 8.01 15.76
CA CYS A 280 0.42 8.26 14.38
C CYS A 280 1.02 7.19 13.44
N ILE A 281 0.14 6.47 12.74
CA ILE A 281 0.47 5.43 11.76
C ILE A 281 0.70 5.96 10.34
N GLU A 282 0.77 7.29 10.16
CA GLU A 282 1.13 7.91 8.88
C GLU A 282 0.21 7.54 7.70
N CYS A 283 -1.08 7.31 7.96
CA CYS A 283 -2.06 6.91 6.94
C CYS A 283 -2.48 8.02 5.95
N GLY A 284 -2.18 9.30 6.25
CA GLY A 284 -2.48 10.42 5.35
C GLY A 284 -3.94 10.90 5.30
N LEU A 285 -4.89 10.17 5.90
CA LEU A 285 -6.32 10.51 5.85
C LEU A 285 -6.62 11.94 6.33
N CYS A 286 -5.93 12.44 7.35
CA CYS A 286 -6.14 13.79 7.87
C CYS A 286 -5.89 14.89 6.83
N SER A 287 -4.84 14.74 6.01
CA SER A 287 -4.57 15.65 4.87
C SER A 287 -5.64 15.48 3.79
N PHE A 288 -5.94 14.23 3.43
CA PHE A 288 -6.89 13.91 2.36
C PHE A 288 -8.29 14.50 2.60
N VAL A 289 -8.79 14.45 3.83
CA VAL A 289 -10.13 14.97 4.16
C VAL A 289 -10.17 16.46 4.46
N CYS A 290 -9.01 17.13 4.49
CA CYS A 290 -8.90 18.53 4.90
C CYS A 290 -9.41 19.45 3.79
N PRO A 291 -10.50 20.21 4.00
CA PRO A 291 -11.02 21.13 2.99
C PRO A 291 -10.08 22.31 2.74
N SER A 292 -9.23 22.65 3.72
CA SER A 292 -8.21 23.69 3.61
C SER A 292 -6.90 23.20 2.96
N LYS A 293 -6.84 21.93 2.50
CA LYS A 293 -5.66 21.35 1.83
C LYS A 293 -4.35 21.42 2.64
N ILE A 294 -4.46 21.42 3.96
CA ILE A 294 -3.29 21.42 4.86
C ILE A 294 -2.62 20.05 4.80
N GLU A 295 -1.31 20.01 4.61
CA GLU A 295 -0.48 18.80 4.65
C GLU A 295 -0.20 18.33 6.08
N ILE A 296 -1.28 17.96 6.79
CA ILE A 296 -1.26 17.57 8.20
C ILE A 296 -0.37 16.35 8.42
N ALA A 297 -0.54 15.30 7.60
CA ALA A 297 0.18 14.05 7.75
C ALA A 297 1.70 14.23 7.58
N GLN A 298 2.12 14.99 6.57
CA GLN A 298 3.53 15.28 6.31
C GLN A 298 4.16 16.07 7.46
N SER A 299 3.42 17.04 8.01
CA SER A 299 3.85 17.81 9.19
C SER A 299 4.07 16.90 10.40
N ILE A 300 3.13 15.98 10.68
CA ILE A 300 3.26 15.03 11.80
C ILE A 300 4.40 14.04 11.57
N LYS A 301 4.56 13.52 10.33
CA LYS A 301 5.66 12.63 9.96
C LYS A 301 7.02 13.30 10.22
N THR A 302 7.14 14.56 9.84
CA THR A 302 8.34 15.37 10.12
C THR A 302 8.50 15.63 11.63
N ALA A 303 7.42 15.88 12.36
CA ALA A 303 7.48 16.08 13.80
C ALA A 303 8.06 14.86 14.56
N LYS A 304 7.78 13.64 14.09
CA LYS A 304 8.32 12.40 14.67
C LYS A 304 9.85 12.27 14.54
N THR A 305 10.50 13.03 13.66
CA THR A 305 11.96 13.00 13.51
C THR A 305 12.68 14.04 14.37
N PHE A 306 11.94 14.95 15.01
CA PHE A 306 12.52 15.96 15.89
C PHE A 306 12.97 15.30 17.20
N LYS A 307 14.25 14.90 17.22
CA LYS A 307 14.95 14.35 18.38
C LYS A 307 15.20 15.40 19.43
#